data_AF-A0A929X7S8-F1
#
_entry.id   AF-A0A929X7S8-F1
#
_cell.length_a   1.000
_cell.length_b   1.000
_cell.length_c   1.000
_cell.angle_alpha   90.00
_cell.angle_beta   90.00
_cell.angle_gamma   90.00
#
_symmetry.space_group_name_H-M   'P 1'
#
loop_
_entity.id
_entity.type
_entity.pdbx_description
1 polymer ?
#
loop_
_entity_poly.entity_id
_entity_poly.type
_entity_poly.pdbx_seq_one_letter_code
_entity_poly.pdbx_strand_id
1 'polypeptide(L)'
;MFETKDARDYLVNKDYYFGFKHGYQSANSQNMRSLTLAGKFKLLDLLIVNTTRDGHETKNYFYDMGDKTKVGREREVADPYNITRKSTMVKVGFQPSDEHRFSIMHDDSTLNTDGEDLSYSLRYFKTGTTNEAHALGERKNHDKSTRKNIQFAYENLVETPFWDSFKISYSTQKIKNKAKTDEYCSNDSCANVRNPSGLNLVYDKDAGVYKVVDKKGRELTPQLGGYWGSDRDFKDSDGNQIEWKDNGGDVEHMFLNCSVIDCTKKFRVSRVYQDPNTFDWVHDYVDRDIEIKTAPDGTRYGRIKKETDPNGGPEDLRLVRPQSTGYSNNIYHDRDLDTDTKQFNIDFEKEFKIFSSEHFLKYGAMIEKTEKSMTDMDGFK
;
A
#
# COMPACT_ATOMS: atom_id res chain seq x y z
N MET A 1 -3.89 -29.15 17.28
CA MET A 1 -3.54 -29.57 15.91
C MET A 1 -4.84 -29.66 15.12
N PHE A 2 -4.94 -29.07 13.94
CA PHE A 2 -6.15 -29.13 13.11
C PHE A 2 -5.99 -30.23 12.07
N GLU A 3 -7.01 -31.08 11.90
CA GLU A 3 -7.06 -32.14 10.88
C GLU A 3 -7.92 -31.67 9.69
N THR A 4 -7.45 -31.94 8.48
CA THR A 4 -8.20 -31.63 7.26
C THR A 4 -9.28 -32.68 7.03
N LYS A 5 -10.40 -32.23 6.47
CA LYS A 5 -11.52 -33.12 6.14
C LYS A 5 -11.12 -34.21 5.16
N ASP A 6 -11.82 -35.33 5.23
CA ASP A 6 -11.66 -36.49 4.36
C ASP A 6 -12.96 -36.79 3.61
N ALA A 7 -12.88 -37.49 2.48
CA ALA A 7 -14.06 -37.90 1.73
C ALA A 7 -14.98 -38.77 2.59
N ARG A 8 -14.39 -39.63 3.45
CA ARG A 8 -15.12 -40.51 4.39
C ARG A 8 -16.06 -39.75 5.33
N ASP A 9 -15.70 -38.53 5.73
CA ASP A 9 -16.54 -37.67 6.58
C ASP A 9 -17.87 -37.30 5.92
N TYR A 10 -17.91 -37.31 4.59
CA TYR A 10 -19.07 -36.93 3.79
C TYR A 10 -19.81 -38.11 3.18
N LEU A 11 -19.19 -39.28 3.09
CA LEU A 11 -19.69 -40.44 2.35
C LEU A 11 -20.29 -41.53 3.26
N VAL A 12 -20.72 -41.16 4.47
CA VAL A 12 -21.42 -42.07 5.38
C VAL A 12 -22.73 -42.54 4.71
N ASN A 13 -22.84 -43.85 4.46
CA ASN A 13 -23.97 -44.51 3.82
C ASN A 13 -24.32 -44.01 2.39
N LYS A 14 -23.35 -43.44 1.65
CA LYS A 14 -23.55 -42.97 0.26
C LYS A 14 -22.25 -42.88 -0.53
N ASP A 15 -22.32 -43.04 -1.84
CA ASP A 15 -21.14 -43.04 -2.72
C ASP A 15 -20.76 -41.66 -3.27
N TYR A 16 -21.64 -40.67 -3.14
CA TYR A 16 -21.38 -39.30 -3.58
C TYR A 16 -22.00 -38.27 -2.64
N TYR A 17 -21.41 -37.08 -2.62
CA TYR A 17 -21.90 -35.94 -1.87
C TYR A 17 -21.63 -34.64 -2.62
N PHE A 18 -22.67 -33.81 -2.70
CA PHE A 18 -22.59 -32.43 -3.15
C PHE A 18 -23.08 -31.54 -2.01
N GLY A 19 -22.29 -30.54 -1.64
CA GLY A 19 -22.63 -29.55 -0.64
C GLY A 19 -22.38 -28.15 -1.17
N PHE A 20 -23.39 -27.29 -1.08
CA PHE A 20 -23.24 -25.87 -1.29
C PHE A 20 -23.60 -25.14 0.01
N LYS A 21 -22.70 -24.29 0.49
CA LYS A 21 -22.91 -23.44 1.66
C LYS A 21 -22.72 -22.00 1.26
N HIS A 22 -23.74 -21.19 1.53
CA HIS A 22 -23.70 -19.74 1.39
C HIS A 22 -23.97 -19.10 2.75
N GLY A 23 -23.29 -18.02 3.06
CA GLY A 23 -23.50 -17.30 4.32
C GLY A 23 -23.13 -15.83 4.17
N TYR A 24 -23.85 -14.98 4.89
CA TYR A 24 -23.56 -13.55 4.98
C TYR A 24 -23.37 -13.16 6.44
N GLN A 25 -22.34 -12.38 6.73
CA GLN A 25 -22.03 -11.89 8.07
C GLN A 25 -22.07 -10.35 8.05
N SER A 26 -23.07 -9.77 8.72
CA SER A 26 -23.29 -8.32 8.74
C SER A 26 -22.18 -7.55 9.46
N ALA A 27 -21.54 -8.18 10.46
CA ALA A 27 -20.48 -7.54 11.27
C ALA A 27 -19.29 -7.05 10.45
N ASN A 28 -19.02 -7.65 9.29
CA ASN A 28 -17.94 -7.26 8.37
C ASN A 28 -18.39 -7.31 6.91
N SER A 29 -19.70 -7.21 6.67
CA SER A 29 -20.34 -7.32 5.35
C SER A 29 -19.85 -8.52 4.51
N GLN A 30 -19.41 -9.60 5.15
CA GLN A 30 -18.71 -10.68 4.48
C GLN A 30 -19.67 -11.67 3.85
N ASN A 31 -19.50 -11.90 2.55
CA ASN A 31 -20.14 -12.95 1.81
C ASN A 31 -19.26 -14.19 1.74
N MET A 32 -19.79 -15.35 2.10
CA MET A 32 -19.12 -16.65 2.04
C MET A 32 -19.84 -17.56 1.05
N ARG A 33 -19.06 -18.25 0.23
CA ARG A 33 -19.52 -19.36 -0.62
C ARG A 33 -18.56 -20.52 -0.45
N SER A 34 -19.10 -21.72 -0.28
CA SER A 34 -18.31 -22.95 -0.18
C SER A 34 -18.99 -24.05 -0.95
N LEU A 35 -18.23 -24.69 -1.84
CA LEU A 35 -18.61 -25.85 -2.61
C LEU A 35 -17.83 -27.05 -2.08
N THR A 36 -18.52 -28.15 -1.82
CA THR A 36 -17.93 -29.43 -1.42
C THR A 36 -18.43 -30.51 -2.35
N LEU A 37 -17.49 -31.26 -2.93
CA LEU A 37 -17.75 -32.43 -3.75
C LEU A 37 -17.00 -33.59 -3.12
N ALA A 38 -17.68 -34.69 -2.83
CA ALA A 38 -17.02 -35.93 -2.46
C ALA A 38 -17.59 -37.09 -3.26
N GLY A 39 -16.77 -38.07 -3.60
CA GLY A 39 -17.19 -39.26 -4.33
C GLY A 39 -16.28 -40.44 -4.05
N LYS A 40 -16.87 -41.64 -4.02
CA LYS A 40 -16.16 -42.91 -3.91
C LYS A 40 -16.46 -43.75 -5.14
N PHE A 41 -15.41 -44.29 -5.74
CA PHE A 41 -15.50 -45.25 -6.82
C PHE A 41 -14.58 -46.43 -6.54
N LYS A 42 -15.18 -47.56 -6.14
CA LYS A 42 -14.45 -48.76 -5.70
C LYS A 42 -13.46 -48.43 -4.58
N LEU A 43 -12.17 -48.57 -4.86
CA LEU A 43 -11.05 -48.36 -3.95
C LEU A 43 -10.58 -46.90 -3.91
N LEU A 44 -11.12 -46.01 -4.75
CA LEU A 44 -10.72 -44.61 -4.80
C LEU A 44 -11.78 -43.71 -4.19
N ASP A 45 -11.34 -42.71 -3.43
CA ASP A 45 -12.17 -41.62 -2.94
C ASP A 45 -11.57 -40.26 -3.35
N LEU A 46 -12.43 -39.27 -3.56
CA LEU A 46 -12.08 -37.91 -3.94
C LEU A 46 -12.88 -36.94 -3.08
N LEU A 47 -12.22 -35.92 -2.54
CA LEU A 47 -12.82 -34.77 -1.91
C LEU A 47 -12.27 -33.49 -2.55
N ILE A 48 -13.16 -32.57 -2.89
CA ILE A 48 -12.83 -31.21 -3.33
C ILE A 48 -13.64 -30.24 -2.46
N VAL A 49 -12.95 -29.32 -1.79
CA VAL A 49 -13.56 -28.22 -1.04
C VAL A 49 -13.02 -26.92 -1.58
N ASN A 50 -13.88 -26.10 -2.18
CA ASN A 50 -13.54 -24.75 -2.60
C ASN A 50 -14.35 -23.76 -1.77
N THR A 51 -13.67 -22.80 -1.15
CA THR A 51 -14.31 -21.79 -0.32
C THR A 51 -13.78 -20.42 -0.69
N THR A 52 -14.71 -19.48 -0.91
CA THR A 52 -14.42 -18.07 -1.10
C THR A 52 -15.14 -17.26 -0.04
N ARG A 53 -14.45 -16.26 0.48
CA ARG A 53 -15.00 -15.25 1.38
C ARG A 53 -14.53 -13.89 0.90
N ASP A 54 -15.45 -12.96 0.81
CA ASP A 54 -15.21 -11.59 0.39
C ASP A 54 -15.92 -10.70 1.41
N GLY A 55 -15.21 -9.76 2.01
CA GLY A 55 -15.76 -8.94 3.07
C GLY A 55 -14.88 -7.76 3.38
N HIS A 56 -15.33 -6.99 4.34
CA HIS A 56 -14.72 -5.73 4.74
C HIS A 56 -14.12 -5.80 6.13
N GLU A 57 -13.62 -4.66 6.62
CA GLU A 57 -13.31 -4.46 8.02
C GLU A 57 -14.50 -4.82 8.92
N THR A 58 -14.19 -5.30 10.13
CA THR A 58 -15.22 -5.50 11.15
C THR A 58 -15.71 -4.15 11.63
N LYS A 59 -17.02 -3.93 11.51
CA LYS A 59 -17.70 -2.73 11.98
C LYS A 59 -17.59 -2.60 13.49
N ASN A 60 -17.08 -1.47 13.96
CA ASN A 60 -17.14 -1.10 15.37
C ASN A 60 -18.48 -0.41 15.70
N TYR A 61 -18.70 -0.08 16.98
CA TYR A 61 -19.95 0.53 17.43
C TYR A 61 -20.30 1.82 16.69
N PHE A 62 -19.29 2.66 16.40
CA PHE A 62 -19.46 3.95 15.73
C PHE A 62 -19.56 3.84 14.20
N TYR A 63 -19.46 2.65 13.61
CA TYR A 63 -19.20 2.49 12.17
C TYR A 63 -20.24 3.15 11.25
N ASP A 64 -21.53 3.07 11.60
CA ASP A 64 -22.63 3.62 10.79
C ASP A 64 -23.04 5.05 11.21
N MET A 65 -22.55 5.55 12.35
CA MET A 65 -22.91 6.87 12.90
C MET A 65 -21.76 7.88 12.98
N GLY A 66 -20.53 7.40 12.92
CA GLY A 66 -19.31 8.21 12.97
C GLY A 66 -18.95 8.80 11.62
N ASP A 67 -18.24 9.92 11.67
CA ASP A 67 -17.77 10.63 10.48
C ASP A 67 -16.60 9.87 9.82
N LYS A 68 -16.87 9.28 8.65
CA LYS A 68 -15.89 8.50 7.88
C LYS A 68 -14.81 9.35 7.22
N THR A 69 -14.97 10.68 7.18
CA THR A 69 -13.97 11.61 6.63
C THR A 69 -12.86 11.93 7.64
N LYS A 70 -13.06 11.61 8.91
CA LYS A 70 -12.05 11.80 9.96
C LYS A 70 -10.89 10.84 9.78
N VAL A 71 -9.71 11.35 10.12
CA VAL A 71 -8.40 10.69 10.01
C VAL A 71 -7.59 10.90 11.29
N GLY A 72 -6.61 10.05 11.51
CA GLY A 72 -5.74 10.07 12.67
C GLY A 72 -6.52 9.90 13.98
N ARG A 73 -6.15 10.70 14.98
CA ARG A 73 -6.68 10.62 16.35
C ARG A 73 -8.17 10.94 16.46
N GLU A 74 -8.74 11.71 15.53
CA GLU A 74 -10.16 12.06 15.53
C GLU A 74 -11.05 10.98 14.91
N ARG A 75 -10.46 9.96 14.27
CA ARG A 75 -11.21 8.90 13.62
C ARG A 75 -11.70 7.88 14.65
N GLU A 76 -13.01 7.75 14.76
CA GLU A 76 -13.67 6.78 15.65
C GLU A 76 -14.24 5.56 14.91
N VAL A 77 -14.25 5.56 13.58
CA VAL A 77 -14.73 4.45 12.74
C VAL A 77 -13.57 3.55 12.32
N ALA A 78 -13.84 2.26 12.09
CA ALA A 78 -12.83 1.34 11.59
C ALA A 78 -12.23 1.80 10.24
N ASP A 79 -10.96 1.46 10.02
CA ASP A 79 -10.27 1.76 8.77
C ASP A 79 -10.82 0.92 7.61
N PRO A 80 -10.96 1.50 6.41
CA PRO A 80 -11.56 0.81 5.28
C PRO A 80 -10.61 -0.27 4.75
N TYR A 81 -11.09 -1.51 4.71
CA TYR A 81 -10.37 -2.66 4.19
C TYR A 81 -11.27 -3.54 3.33
N ASN A 82 -10.66 -4.16 2.33
CA ASN A 82 -11.22 -5.26 1.59
C ASN A 82 -10.40 -6.52 1.87
N ILE A 83 -11.05 -7.56 2.38
CA ILE A 83 -10.43 -8.79 2.85
C ILE A 83 -11.01 -9.95 2.06
N THR A 84 -10.21 -10.51 1.16
CA THR A 84 -10.62 -11.66 0.35
C THR A 84 -9.86 -12.90 0.78
N ARG A 85 -10.59 -14.00 0.99
CA ARG A 85 -10.02 -15.31 1.34
C ARG A 85 -10.51 -16.34 0.34
N LYS A 86 -9.57 -17.07 -0.25
CA LYS A 86 -9.86 -18.17 -1.17
C LYS A 86 -9.09 -19.39 -0.69
N SER A 87 -9.76 -20.54 -0.60
CA SER A 87 -9.12 -21.81 -0.25
C SER A 87 -9.69 -22.91 -1.11
N THR A 88 -8.82 -23.74 -1.66
CA THR A 88 -9.15 -24.93 -2.43
C THR A 88 -8.36 -26.10 -1.89
N MET A 89 -9.05 -27.12 -1.45
CA MET A 89 -8.46 -28.37 -1.02
C MET A 89 -8.96 -29.50 -1.91
N VAL A 90 -8.03 -30.31 -2.39
CA VAL A 90 -8.30 -31.54 -3.13
C VAL A 90 -7.60 -32.66 -2.39
N LYS A 91 -8.33 -33.72 -2.05
CA LYS A 91 -7.81 -34.90 -1.39
C LYS A 91 -8.26 -36.13 -2.16
N VAL A 92 -7.32 -37.01 -2.46
CA VAL A 92 -7.58 -38.30 -3.12
C VAL A 92 -7.13 -39.39 -2.17
N GLY A 93 -8.03 -40.32 -1.87
CA GLY A 93 -7.74 -41.52 -1.11
C GLY A 93 -7.76 -42.75 -2.01
N PHE A 94 -6.90 -43.72 -1.68
CA PHE A 94 -6.86 -45.05 -2.27
C PHE A 94 -6.83 -46.08 -1.15
N GLN A 95 -7.86 -46.92 -1.10
CA GLN A 95 -8.07 -47.93 -0.07
C GLN A 95 -8.15 -49.31 -0.73
N PRO A 96 -7.01 -50.01 -0.93
CA PRO A 96 -6.98 -51.32 -1.59
C PRO A 96 -7.63 -52.46 -0.79
N SER A 97 -7.69 -52.33 0.53
CA SER A 97 -8.38 -53.24 1.45
C SER A 97 -8.98 -52.45 2.61
N ASP A 98 -9.74 -53.10 3.48
CA ASP A 98 -10.34 -52.42 4.64
C ASP A 98 -9.29 -51.93 5.64
N GLU A 99 -8.11 -52.54 5.63
CA GLU A 99 -7.02 -52.25 6.58
C GLU A 99 -6.00 -51.23 6.09
N HIS A 100 -5.91 -50.97 4.78
CA HIS A 100 -4.85 -50.14 4.19
C HIS A 100 -5.43 -48.95 3.46
N ARG A 101 -4.96 -47.74 3.77
CA ARG A 101 -5.34 -46.52 3.04
C ARG A 101 -4.17 -45.61 2.77
N PHE A 102 -4.10 -45.11 1.54
CA PHE A 102 -3.18 -44.08 1.10
C PHE A 102 -3.98 -42.82 0.78
N SER A 103 -3.45 -41.65 1.10
CA SER A 103 -4.05 -40.39 0.68
C SER A 103 -3.01 -39.37 0.26
N ILE A 104 -3.37 -38.60 -0.75
CA ILE A 104 -2.65 -37.40 -1.18
C ILE A 104 -3.59 -36.21 -1.06
N MET A 105 -3.09 -35.12 -0.49
CA MET A 105 -3.84 -33.88 -0.34
C MET A 105 -3.04 -32.73 -0.92
N HIS A 106 -3.73 -31.85 -1.62
CA HIS A 106 -3.26 -30.54 -2.03
C HIS A 106 -4.21 -29.48 -1.45
N ASP A 107 -3.66 -28.53 -0.69
CA ASP A 107 -4.40 -27.37 -0.17
C ASP A 107 -3.71 -26.08 -0.63
N ASP A 108 -4.45 -25.23 -1.31
CA ASP A 108 -4.05 -23.86 -1.67
C ASP A 108 -4.97 -22.88 -0.96
N SER A 109 -4.40 -21.89 -0.29
CA SER A 109 -5.14 -20.81 0.34
C SER A 109 -4.46 -19.48 0.07
N THR A 110 -5.26 -18.46 -0.24
CA THR A 110 -4.82 -17.08 -0.42
C THR A 110 -5.70 -16.16 0.43
N LEU A 111 -5.08 -15.29 1.21
CA LEU A 111 -5.68 -14.17 1.90
C LEU A 111 -5.07 -12.90 1.30
N ASN A 112 -5.90 -12.03 0.73
CA ASN A 112 -5.49 -10.69 0.34
C ASN A 112 -6.21 -9.68 1.24
N THR A 113 -5.48 -8.66 1.66
CA THR A 113 -5.97 -7.56 2.48
C THR A 113 -5.49 -6.27 1.86
N ASP A 114 -6.43 -5.51 1.28
CA ASP A 114 -6.17 -4.22 0.66
C ASP A 114 -6.94 -3.14 1.44
N GLY A 115 -6.29 -2.06 1.84
CA GLY A 115 -6.97 -1.02 2.61
C GLY A 115 -6.14 0.22 2.84
N GLU A 116 -6.69 1.15 3.63
CA GLU A 116 -6.03 2.39 3.96
C GLU A 116 -6.06 2.64 5.47
N ASP A 117 -4.90 2.88 6.06
CA ASP A 117 -4.74 3.18 7.48
C ASP A 117 -5.08 4.65 7.74
N LEU A 118 -6.37 4.96 7.82
CA LEU A 118 -6.86 6.31 8.09
C LEU A 118 -6.69 6.70 9.56
N SER A 119 -6.75 5.75 10.50
CA SER A 119 -6.59 5.99 11.94
C SER A 119 -5.14 6.22 12.37
N TYR A 120 -4.17 5.82 11.54
CA TYR A 120 -2.76 5.89 11.88
C TYR A 120 -2.28 7.34 11.98
N SER A 121 -1.73 7.73 13.13
CA SER A 121 -1.30 9.11 13.36
C SER A 121 -0.02 9.47 12.63
N LEU A 122 0.82 8.50 12.27
CA LEU A 122 2.07 8.74 11.54
C LEU A 122 1.92 8.51 10.03
N ARG A 123 0.72 8.72 9.47
CA ARG A 123 0.51 8.74 8.01
C ARG A 123 1.49 9.72 7.39
N TYR A 124 2.14 9.32 6.29
CA TYR A 124 3.23 10.09 5.72
C TYR A 124 2.78 11.50 5.31
N PHE A 125 3.33 12.50 5.99
CA PHE A 125 3.35 13.89 5.54
C PHE A 125 4.76 14.44 5.78
N LYS A 126 5.36 15.05 4.76
CA LYS A 126 6.78 15.48 4.81
C LYS A 126 6.95 16.88 5.42
N THR A 127 5.87 17.66 5.60
CA THR A 127 5.96 19.08 5.98
C THR A 127 4.84 19.50 6.95
N GLY A 128 5.21 19.80 8.20
CA GLY A 128 4.42 20.62 9.14
C GLY A 128 3.70 19.89 10.28
N THR A 129 3.96 20.29 11.52
CA THR A 129 3.39 19.77 12.78
C THR A 129 1.93 20.16 13.03
N THR A 130 1.12 20.41 12.00
CA THR A 130 -0.26 20.86 12.15
C THR A 130 -1.25 19.70 11.95
N ASN A 131 -2.40 19.77 12.60
CA ASN A 131 -3.48 18.77 12.48
C ASN A 131 -3.94 18.55 11.02
N GLU A 132 -3.78 19.56 10.15
CA GLU A 132 -4.07 19.50 8.71
C GLU A 132 -3.14 18.54 7.95
N ALA A 133 -1.89 18.39 8.40
CA ALA A 133 -0.90 17.59 7.68
C ALA A 133 -1.19 16.07 7.76
N HIS A 134 -1.76 15.60 8.87
CA HIS A 134 -2.22 14.22 9.03
C HIS A 134 -3.41 13.85 8.12
N ALA A 135 -4.22 14.84 7.74
CA ALA A 135 -5.36 14.65 6.85
C ALA A 135 -4.96 14.50 5.38
N LEU A 136 -3.82 15.08 5.00
CA LEU A 136 -3.33 15.09 3.62
C LEU A 136 -2.33 13.98 3.29
N GLY A 137 -1.89 13.20 4.28
CA GLY A 137 -1.08 11.99 4.05
C GLY A 137 -1.94 10.81 3.58
N GLU A 138 -1.33 9.84 2.89
CA GLU A 138 -1.95 8.55 2.55
C GLU A 138 -1.04 7.43 3.06
N ARG A 139 -1.67 6.33 3.52
CA ARG A 139 -0.98 5.10 3.94
C ARG A 139 -1.82 3.91 3.52
N LYS A 140 -1.45 3.26 2.41
CA LYS A 140 -2.22 2.15 1.83
C LYS A 140 -1.50 0.84 2.05
N ASN A 141 -2.24 -0.20 2.43
CA ASN A 141 -1.69 -1.55 2.63
C ASN A 141 -2.17 -2.50 1.54
N HIS A 142 -1.26 -3.37 1.11
CA HIS A 142 -1.43 -4.35 0.04
C HIS A 142 -0.85 -5.69 0.47
N ASP A 143 -1.43 -6.24 1.54
CA ASP A 143 -0.92 -7.44 2.19
C ASP A 143 -1.47 -8.71 1.55
N LYS A 144 -0.63 -9.74 1.47
CA LYS A 144 -1.01 -11.02 0.86
C LYS A 144 -0.35 -12.18 1.58
N SER A 145 -1.16 -13.12 2.05
CA SER A 145 -0.71 -14.39 2.61
C SER A 145 -1.15 -15.53 1.70
N THR A 146 -0.21 -16.36 1.25
CA THR A 146 -0.50 -17.57 0.49
C THR A 146 0.04 -18.78 1.23
N ARG A 147 -0.73 -19.87 1.25
CA ARG A 147 -0.33 -21.16 1.79
C ARG A 147 -0.56 -22.22 0.73
N LYS A 148 0.46 -23.03 0.49
CA LYS A 148 0.37 -24.25 -0.32
C LYS A 148 0.86 -25.41 0.50
N ASN A 149 0.03 -26.43 0.66
CA ASN A 149 0.38 -27.65 1.37
C ASN A 149 0.17 -28.86 0.46
N ILE A 150 1.15 -29.76 0.43
CA ILE A 150 1.02 -31.09 -0.18
C ILE A 150 1.31 -32.10 0.90
N GLN A 151 0.39 -33.02 1.13
CA GLN A 151 0.51 -34.05 2.15
C GLN A 151 0.28 -35.42 1.55
N PHE A 152 1.10 -36.38 2.01
CA PHE A 152 0.92 -37.80 1.80
C PHE A 152 0.65 -38.44 3.14
N ALA A 153 -0.30 -39.35 3.21
CA ALA A 153 -0.52 -40.15 4.41
C ALA A 153 -0.80 -41.60 4.05
N TYR A 154 -0.30 -42.50 4.88
CA TYR A 154 -0.63 -43.91 4.88
C TYR A 154 -1.23 -44.26 6.24
N GLU A 155 -2.38 -44.90 6.23
CA GLU A 155 -3.11 -45.35 7.41
C GLU A 155 -3.24 -46.87 7.34
N ASN A 156 -2.97 -47.52 8.46
CA ASN A 156 -3.19 -48.94 8.68
C ASN A 156 -4.16 -49.12 9.86
N LEU A 157 -5.22 -49.91 9.66
CA LEU A 157 -6.28 -50.14 10.64
C LEU A 157 -6.23 -51.58 11.20
N VAL A 158 -5.08 -52.25 11.12
CA VAL A 158 -4.92 -53.60 11.66
C VAL A 158 -4.74 -53.53 13.16
N GLU A 159 -5.60 -54.25 13.88
CA GLU A 159 -5.48 -54.45 15.31
C GLU A 159 -4.28 -55.35 15.64
N THR A 160 -3.37 -54.81 16.46
CA THR A 160 -2.20 -55.50 16.99
C THR A 160 -2.11 -55.30 18.50
N PRO A 161 -1.25 -56.06 19.20
CA PRO A 161 -1.00 -55.81 20.62
C PRO A 161 -0.47 -54.40 20.93
N PHE A 162 0.10 -53.71 19.94
CA PHE A 162 0.76 -52.42 20.13
C PHE A 162 -0.09 -51.23 19.65
N TRP A 163 -0.90 -51.41 18.59
CA TRP A 163 -1.77 -50.38 18.03
C TRP A 163 -3.04 -50.98 17.42
N ASP A 164 -4.13 -50.22 17.38
CA ASP A 164 -5.35 -50.51 16.60
C ASP A 164 -5.38 -49.73 15.29
N SER A 165 -4.72 -48.57 15.29
CA SER A 165 -4.42 -47.87 14.05
C SER A 165 -3.05 -47.22 14.09
N PHE A 166 -2.45 -47.12 12.91
CA PHE A 166 -1.17 -46.48 12.70
C PHE A 166 -1.24 -45.57 11.47
N LYS A 167 -0.68 -44.37 11.58
CA LYS A 167 -0.62 -43.38 10.51
C LYS A 167 0.79 -42.85 10.34
N ILE A 168 1.30 -42.92 9.11
CA ILE A 168 2.48 -42.18 8.68
C ILE A 168 2.01 -41.03 7.82
N SER A 169 2.52 -39.82 8.04
CA SER A 169 2.29 -38.73 7.13
C SER A 169 3.55 -37.91 6.85
N TYR A 170 3.63 -37.38 5.64
CA TYR A 170 4.65 -36.44 5.22
C TYR A 170 3.97 -35.25 4.56
N SER A 171 4.30 -34.03 4.97
CA SER A 171 3.77 -32.82 4.36
C SER A 171 4.86 -31.80 4.07
N THR A 172 4.70 -31.10 2.94
CA THR A 172 5.46 -29.91 2.60
C THR A 172 4.51 -28.73 2.50
N GLN A 173 4.73 -27.74 3.36
CA GLN A 173 3.91 -26.55 3.45
C GLN A 173 4.78 -25.32 3.15
N LYS A 174 4.36 -24.54 2.16
CA LYS A 174 4.96 -23.25 1.83
C LYS A 174 3.98 -22.14 2.16
N ILE A 175 4.39 -21.23 3.03
CA ILE A 175 3.66 -20.01 3.35
C ILE A 175 4.47 -18.82 2.85
N LYS A 176 3.87 -17.95 2.05
CA LYS A 176 4.45 -16.66 1.67
C LYS A 176 3.59 -15.55 2.23
N ASN A 177 4.16 -14.68 3.05
CA ASN A 177 3.51 -13.49 3.59
C ASN A 177 4.18 -12.24 3.02
N LYS A 178 3.47 -11.54 2.15
CA LYS A 178 3.81 -10.21 1.67
C LYS A 178 3.16 -9.17 2.57
N ALA A 179 3.95 -8.26 3.10
CA ALA A 179 3.49 -7.07 3.79
C ALA A 179 3.96 -5.85 2.99
N LYS A 180 3.02 -5.12 2.40
CA LYS A 180 3.35 -3.95 1.57
C LYS A 180 2.56 -2.74 2.05
N THR A 181 3.28 -1.67 2.37
CA THR A 181 2.72 -0.38 2.74
C THR A 181 3.24 0.70 1.80
N ASP A 182 2.32 1.38 1.12
CA ASP A 182 2.59 2.58 0.34
C ASP A 182 2.41 3.80 1.26
N GLU A 183 3.52 4.47 1.59
CA GLU A 183 3.57 5.66 2.46
C GLU A 183 3.82 6.91 1.61
N TYR A 184 2.89 7.20 0.72
CA TYR A 184 2.95 8.39 -0.12
C TYR A 184 1.57 8.85 -0.54
N CYS A 185 1.44 10.16 -0.68
CA CYS A 185 0.21 10.75 -1.15
C CYS A 185 0.25 10.86 -2.68
N SER A 186 -0.78 10.31 -3.34
CA SER A 186 -0.83 10.08 -4.78
C SER A 186 -1.71 11.04 -5.57
N ASN A 187 -2.31 12.05 -4.92
CA ASN A 187 -3.32 12.94 -5.50
C ASN A 187 -2.87 14.42 -5.53
N ASP A 188 -3.64 15.29 -6.19
CA ASP A 188 -3.29 16.73 -6.29
C ASP A 188 -3.54 17.53 -4.99
N SER A 189 -4.20 16.91 -4.01
CA SER A 189 -4.46 17.52 -2.69
C SER A 189 -3.30 17.34 -1.70
N CYS A 190 -2.30 16.51 -2.03
CA CYS A 190 -1.14 16.29 -1.19
C CYS A 190 -0.36 17.58 -0.95
N ALA A 191 -0.01 17.87 0.30
CA ALA A 191 0.72 19.10 0.67
C ALA A 191 2.00 19.34 -0.16
N ASN A 192 2.71 18.28 -0.55
CA ASN A 192 3.96 18.36 -1.31
C ASN A 192 3.78 18.76 -2.79
N VAL A 193 2.59 18.58 -3.37
CA VAL A 193 2.29 18.92 -4.78
C VAL A 193 1.11 19.89 -4.94
N ARG A 194 0.46 20.29 -3.83
CA ARG A 194 -0.71 21.17 -3.85
C ARG A 194 -0.39 22.48 -4.58
N ASN A 195 -1.35 22.91 -5.40
CA ASN A 195 -1.35 24.20 -6.08
C ASN A 195 -2.69 24.92 -5.88
N PRO A 196 -2.97 25.40 -4.65
CA PRO A 196 -4.28 25.96 -4.29
C PRO A 196 -4.60 27.24 -5.07
N SER A 197 -3.58 28.04 -5.35
CA SER A 197 -3.66 29.26 -6.16
C SER A 197 -3.83 28.99 -7.67
N GLY A 198 -3.71 27.72 -8.11
CA GLY A 198 -3.85 27.31 -9.51
C GLY A 198 -2.83 27.97 -10.44
N LEU A 199 -1.61 28.18 -9.96
CA LEU A 199 -0.53 28.82 -10.72
C LEU A 199 -0.06 27.93 -11.87
N ASN A 200 0.17 28.51 -13.04
CA ASN A 200 0.69 27.81 -14.21
C ASN A 200 1.90 28.55 -14.78
N LEU A 201 2.92 27.81 -15.19
CA LEU A 201 4.00 28.35 -16.00
C LEU A 201 3.61 28.25 -17.49
N VAL A 202 3.51 29.37 -18.17
CA VAL A 202 3.14 29.43 -19.59
C VAL A 202 4.21 30.14 -20.41
N TYR A 203 4.37 29.73 -21.67
CA TYR A 203 5.18 30.45 -22.63
C TYR A 203 4.30 31.43 -23.40
N ASP A 204 4.51 32.71 -23.19
CA ASP A 204 3.90 33.78 -23.97
C ASP A 204 4.67 33.92 -25.28
N LYS A 205 4.05 33.48 -26.39
CA LYS A 205 4.69 33.47 -27.71
C LYS A 205 4.88 34.88 -28.27
N ASP A 206 3.99 35.80 -27.94
CA ASP A 206 4.01 37.17 -28.47
C ASP A 206 5.09 37.99 -27.76
N ALA A 207 5.22 37.80 -26.45
CA ALA A 207 6.28 38.43 -25.64
C ALA A 207 7.62 37.66 -25.66
N GLY A 208 7.63 36.40 -26.12
CA GLY A 208 8.83 35.57 -26.17
C GLY A 208 9.38 35.17 -24.79
N VAL A 209 8.53 35.07 -23.78
CA VAL A 209 8.91 34.89 -22.37
C VAL A 209 8.07 33.82 -21.66
N TYR A 210 8.71 33.04 -20.80
CA TYR A 210 8.02 32.19 -19.83
C TYR A 210 7.57 33.02 -18.62
N LYS A 211 6.29 32.94 -18.25
CA LYS A 211 5.72 33.66 -17.11
C LYS A 211 4.77 32.79 -16.30
N VAL A 212 4.66 33.10 -15.01
CA VAL A 212 3.71 32.44 -14.12
C VAL A 212 2.40 33.21 -14.15
N VAL A 213 1.32 32.50 -14.44
CA VAL A 213 -0.05 33.02 -14.52
C VAL A 213 -0.92 32.33 -13.50
N ASP A 214 -2.05 32.94 -13.17
CA ASP A 214 -3.06 32.33 -12.33
C ASP A 214 -3.87 31.23 -13.04
N LYS A 215 -4.86 30.68 -12.33
CA LYS A 215 -5.78 29.66 -12.83
C LYS A 215 -6.59 30.07 -14.06
N LYS A 216 -6.69 31.36 -14.35
CA LYS A 216 -7.39 31.93 -15.53
C LYS A 216 -6.43 32.29 -16.65
N GLY A 217 -5.14 31.97 -16.52
CA GLY A 217 -4.12 32.27 -17.52
C GLY A 217 -3.73 33.75 -17.55
N ARG A 218 -4.09 34.54 -16.53
CA ARG A 218 -3.77 35.97 -16.43
C ARG A 218 -2.54 36.19 -15.55
N GLU A 219 -1.77 37.22 -15.87
CA GLU A 219 -0.54 37.54 -15.14
C GLU A 219 -0.87 38.04 -13.73
N LEU A 220 -0.04 37.63 -12.76
CA LEU A 220 -0.19 38.03 -11.37
C LEU A 220 0.16 39.51 -11.21
N THR A 221 -0.41 40.17 -10.20
CA THR A 221 -0.05 41.56 -9.88
C THR A 221 0.94 41.56 -8.71
N PRO A 222 2.15 42.12 -8.86
CA PRO A 222 3.11 42.24 -7.77
C PRO A 222 2.62 43.30 -6.78
N GLN A 223 2.72 43.01 -5.49
CA GLN A 223 2.39 43.93 -4.41
C GLN A 223 3.47 43.87 -3.32
N LEU A 224 3.73 44.99 -2.67
CA LEU A 224 4.52 45.01 -1.44
C LEU A 224 3.62 44.72 -0.23
N GLY A 225 4.07 43.81 0.61
CA GLY A 225 3.41 43.38 1.82
C GLY A 225 4.29 43.53 3.06
N GLY A 226 3.80 42.99 4.17
CA GLY A 226 4.53 42.93 5.42
C GLY A 226 4.53 44.21 6.24
N TYR A 227 5.01 44.10 7.49
CA TYR A 227 5.06 45.23 8.43
C TYR A 227 6.06 46.32 7.99
N TRP A 228 7.10 45.94 7.26
CA TRP A 228 8.16 46.84 6.77
C TRP A 228 7.95 47.29 5.32
N GLY A 229 6.88 46.83 4.66
CA GLY A 229 6.56 47.20 3.27
C GLY A 229 7.55 46.68 2.23
N SER A 230 8.36 45.68 2.57
CA SER A 230 9.39 45.07 1.71
C SER A 230 9.07 43.63 1.32
N ASP A 231 8.03 43.03 1.88
CA ASP A 231 7.71 41.62 1.62
C ASP A 231 7.08 41.49 0.24
N ARG A 232 7.35 40.37 -0.44
CA ARG A 232 6.73 40.06 -1.73
C ARG A 232 5.37 39.46 -1.52
N ASP A 233 4.36 40.11 -2.07
CA ASP A 233 3.03 39.55 -2.21
C ASP A 233 2.60 39.57 -3.67
N PHE A 234 1.67 38.67 -4.01
CA PHE A 234 1.09 38.59 -5.34
C PHE A 234 -0.42 38.50 -5.24
N LYS A 235 -1.12 39.18 -6.15
CA LYS A 235 -2.56 39.02 -6.34
C LYS A 235 -2.87 38.30 -7.65
N ASP A 236 -3.87 37.43 -7.61
CA ASP A 236 -4.48 36.90 -8.83
C ASP A 236 -5.25 38.01 -9.57
N SER A 237 -5.68 37.69 -10.78
CA SER A 237 -6.46 38.61 -11.62
C SER A 237 -7.88 38.91 -11.13
N ASP A 238 -8.34 38.26 -10.05
CA ASP A 238 -9.59 38.58 -9.35
C ASP A 238 -9.32 39.40 -8.07
N GLY A 239 -8.06 39.72 -7.77
CA GLY A 239 -7.63 40.51 -6.61
C GLY A 239 -7.37 39.70 -5.34
N ASN A 240 -7.45 38.36 -5.38
CA ASN A 240 -7.17 37.50 -4.25
C ASN A 240 -5.67 37.33 -4.03
N GLN A 241 -5.23 37.23 -2.77
CA GLN A 241 -3.83 36.98 -2.44
C GLN A 241 -3.42 35.54 -2.83
N ILE A 242 -2.26 35.41 -3.44
CA ILE A 242 -1.69 34.11 -3.86
C ILE A 242 -0.99 33.45 -2.68
N GLU A 243 -1.35 32.20 -2.41
CA GLU A 243 -0.55 31.32 -1.54
C GLU A 243 0.73 30.89 -2.30
N TRP A 244 1.88 31.29 -1.78
CA TRP A 244 3.19 31.01 -2.37
C TRP A 244 4.22 30.65 -1.28
N LYS A 245 5.28 29.94 -1.66
CA LYS A 245 6.28 29.47 -0.70
C LYS A 245 7.07 30.66 -0.13
N ASP A 246 6.92 30.93 1.17
CA ASP A 246 7.61 31.91 2.04
C ASP A 246 8.94 32.45 1.48
N ASN A 247 8.85 33.45 0.58
CA ASN A 247 9.98 34.01 -0.16
C ASN A 247 10.86 32.99 -0.94
N GLY A 248 10.51 31.71 -0.99
CA GLY A 248 11.34 30.55 -1.36
C GLY A 248 11.46 30.27 -2.86
N GLY A 249 11.16 31.27 -3.68
CA GLY A 249 11.35 31.27 -5.12
C GLY A 249 12.74 31.70 -5.58
N ASP A 250 13.77 31.65 -4.73
CA ASP A 250 15.10 32.18 -5.07
C ASP A 250 15.61 31.59 -6.38
N VAL A 251 15.81 32.46 -7.37
CA VAL A 251 16.30 32.02 -8.67
C VAL A 251 17.76 31.56 -8.58
N GLU A 252 18.48 31.97 -7.54
CA GLU A 252 19.87 31.58 -7.32
C GLU A 252 20.02 30.08 -7.03
N HIS A 253 19.05 29.52 -6.29
CA HIS A 253 18.98 28.11 -5.90
C HIS A 253 18.06 27.29 -6.80
N MET A 254 17.68 27.83 -7.97
CA MET A 254 16.80 27.16 -8.92
C MET A 254 17.58 26.75 -10.17
N PHE A 255 17.41 25.49 -10.56
CA PHE A 255 17.96 24.94 -11.79
C PHE A 255 16.83 24.54 -12.73
N LEU A 256 16.84 25.08 -13.94
CA LEU A 256 15.85 24.79 -14.96
C LEU A 256 16.30 23.57 -15.77
N ASN A 257 15.42 22.58 -15.93
CA ASN A 257 15.70 21.45 -16.80
C ASN A 257 15.47 21.87 -18.26
N CYS A 258 16.55 22.10 -19.00
CA CYS A 258 16.49 22.58 -20.39
C CYS A 258 15.98 21.53 -21.40
N SER A 259 15.77 20.28 -20.97
CA SER A 259 15.08 19.26 -21.77
C SER A 259 13.56 19.41 -21.71
N VAL A 260 13.03 20.14 -20.72
CA VAL A 260 11.59 20.36 -20.50
C VAL A 260 11.21 21.80 -20.86
N ILE A 261 12.04 22.77 -20.48
CA ILE A 261 11.84 24.19 -20.75
C ILE A 261 12.84 24.61 -21.83
N ASP A 262 12.39 25.36 -22.84
CA ASP A 262 13.30 25.95 -23.83
C ASP A 262 14.12 27.07 -23.18
N CYS A 263 15.30 26.71 -22.68
CA CYS A 263 16.23 27.64 -22.03
C CYS A 263 16.80 28.71 -22.98
N THR A 264 16.47 28.70 -24.28
CA THR A 264 16.83 29.81 -25.18
C THR A 264 15.89 31.00 -25.06
N LYS A 265 14.75 30.83 -24.36
CA LYS A 265 13.75 31.88 -24.13
C LYS A 265 14.00 32.59 -22.81
N LYS A 266 13.41 33.77 -22.67
CA LYS A 266 13.48 34.55 -21.43
C LYS A 266 12.53 33.98 -20.37
N PHE A 267 12.82 34.30 -19.12
CA PHE A 267 12.00 33.98 -17.97
C PHE A 267 11.61 35.27 -17.25
N ARG A 268 10.31 35.45 -16.99
CA ARG A 268 9.79 36.57 -16.21
C ARG A 268 9.86 36.24 -14.73
N VAL A 269 10.49 37.12 -13.96
CA VAL A 269 10.74 36.93 -12.53
C VAL A 269 10.40 38.18 -11.75
N SER A 270 9.92 38.00 -10.51
CA SER A 270 9.64 39.09 -9.59
C SER A 270 10.94 39.68 -9.09
N ARG A 271 10.98 41.01 -9.00
CA ARG A 271 12.10 41.76 -8.46
C ARG A 271 11.59 42.75 -7.42
N VAL A 272 12.35 42.86 -6.32
CA VAL A 272 12.13 43.87 -5.30
C VAL A 272 13.45 44.58 -5.06
N TYR A 273 13.41 45.91 -5.06
CA TYR A 273 14.56 46.77 -4.80
C TYR A 273 14.09 48.11 -4.23
N GLN A 274 15.01 48.89 -3.67
CA GLN A 274 14.73 50.25 -3.21
C GLN A 274 15.08 51.25 -4.31
N ASP A 275 14.17 52.15 -4.66
CA ASP A 275 14.44 53.20 -5.65
C ASP A 275 15.54 54.15 -5.12
N PRO A 276 16.63 54.39 -5.87
CA PRO A 276 17.75 55.20 -5.41
C PRO A 276 17.41 56.69 -5.25
N ASN A 277 16.32 57.17 -5.87
CA ASN A 277 15.91 58.57 -5.82
C ASN A 277 14.82 58.82 -4.78
N THR A 278 13.82 57.95 -4.69
CA THR A 278 12.68 58.13 -3.77
C THR A 278 12.84 57.39 -2.45
N PHE A 279 13.76 56.42 -2.38
CA PHE A 279 13.93 55.48 -1.26
C PHE A 279 12.72 54.59 -0.99
N ASP A 280 11.73 54.56 -1.89
CA ASP A 280 10.59 53.66 -1.80
C ASP A 280 10.96 52.27 -2.27
N TRP A 281 10.36 51.25 -1.67
CA TRP A 281 10.44 49.90 -2.21
C TRP A 281 9.62 49.80 -3.49
N VAL A 282 10.17 49.11 -4.48
CA VAL A 282 9.52 48.81 -5.75
C VAL A 282 9.42 47.30 -5.88
N HIS A 283 8.23 46.80 -6.25
CA HIS A 283 8.01 45.41 -6.63
C HIS A 283 7.49 45.35 -8.06
N ASP A 284 8.32 44.84 -8.97
CA ASP A 284 8.01 44.74 -10.39
C ASP A 284 8.37 43.36 -10.97
N TYR A 285 8.12 43.21 -12.27
CA TYR A 285 8.58 42.07 -13.06
C TYR A 285 9.70 42.49 -14.00
N VAL A 286 10.67 41.60 -14.17
CA VAL A 286 11.73 41.76 -15.16
C VAL A 286 11.93 40.47 -15.94
N ASP A 287 12.21 40.61 -17.23
CA ASP A 287 12.47 39.48 -18.13
C ASP A 287 13.97 39.22 -18.19
N ARG A 288 14.37 37.98 -17.87
CA ARG A 288 15.77 37.57 -17.74
C ARG A 288 16.13 36.47 -18.72
N ASP A 289 17.30 36.58 -19.31
CA ASP A 289 17.89 35.49 -20.09
C ASP A 289 18.29 34.33 -19.17
N ILE A 290 18.37 33.13 -19.75
CA ILE A 290 18.77 31.93 -19.04
C ILE A 290 20.20 31.57 -19.45
N GLU A 291 21.10 31.51 -18.47
CA GLU A 291 22.44 30.97 -18.65
C GLU A 291 22.39 29.44 -18.68
N ILE A 292 22.74 28.84 -19.81
CA ILE A 292 22.83 27.39 -19.94
C ILE A 292 24.20 26.93 -19.42
N LYS A 293 24.19 26.00 -18.46
CA LYS A 293 25.37 25.36 -17.86
C LYS A 293 25.29 23.85 -18.06
N THR A 294 26.44 23.20 -17.94
CA THR A 294 26.55 21.73 -18.08
C THR A 294 27.13 21.18 -16.78
N ALA A 295 26.46 20.19 -16.20
CA ALA A 295 26.90 19.49 -15.01
C ALA A 295 28.03 18.48 -15.35
N PRO A 296 28.81 18.00 -14.36
CA PRO A 296 29.93 17.08 -14.59
C PRO A 296 29.54 15.75 -15.28
N ASP A 297 28.28 15.33 -15.13
CA ASP A 297 27.69 14.13 -15.76
C ASP A 297 27.24 14.37 -17.21
N GLY A 298 27.40 15.60 -17.74
CA GLY A 298 26.96 16.00 -19.07
C GLY A 298 25.54 16.59 -19.13
N THR A 299 24.80 16.62 -18.02
CA THR A 299 23.43 17.15 -17.97
C THR A 299 23.41 18.66 -18.17
N ARG A 300 22.64 19.16 -19.15
CA ARG A 300 22.46 20.60 -19.40
C ARG A 300 21.32 21.17 -18.55
N TYR A 301 21.57 22.28 -17.86
CA TYR A 301 20.59 22.97 -17.03
C TYR A 301 20.69 24.49 -17.19
N GLY A 302 19.59 25.20 -16.94
CA GLY A 302 19.50 26.66 -17.04
C GLY A 302 19.55 27.32 -15.67
N ARG A 303 20.17 28.48 -15.58
CA ARG A 303 20.08 29.40 -14.43
C ARG A 303 19.59 30.74 -14.91
N ILE A 304 18.63 31.33 -14.22
CA ILE A 304 18.14 32.67 -14.57
C ILE A 304 19.26 33.67 -14.28
N LYS A 305 19.62 34.48 -15.27
CA LYS A 305 20.70 35.47 -15.15
C LYS A 305 20.27 36.56 -14.17
N LYS A 306 21.16 36.89 -13.22
CA LYS A 306 21.01 38.03 -12.31
C LYS A 306 21.81 39.20 -12.85
N GLU A 307 21.27 40.41 -12.70
CA GLU A 307 22.00 41.65 -12.95
C GLU A 307 22.28 42.35 -11.62
N THR A 308 22.88 43.54 -11.69
CA THR A 308 23.04 44.41 -10.52
C THR A 308 21.74 45.18 -10.32
N ASP A 309 21.31 45.34 -9.07
CA ASP A 309 20.17 46.20 -8.76
C ASP A 309 20.53 47.70 -9.00
N PRO A 310 19.54 48.61 -9.00
CA PRO A 310 19.79 50.04 -9.19
C PRO A 310 20.72 50.69 -8.15
N ASN A 311 20.96 50.05 -7.00
CA ASN A 311 21.82 50.53 -5.93
C ASN A 311 23.24 49.95 -5.99
N GLY A 312 23.55 49.13 -6.99
CA GLY A 312 24.88 48.50 -7.13
C GLY A 312 25.03 47.16 -6.39
N GLY A 313 23.96 46.66 -5.75
CA GLY A 313 23.92 45.40 -5.02
C GLY A 313 23.46 44.21 -5.87
N PRO A 314 23.50 42.98 -5.31
CA PRO A 314 22.95 41.80 -5.98
C PRO A 314 21.43 41.92 -6.09
N GLU A 315 20.90 41.71 -7.29
CA GLU A 315 19.46 41.76 -7.53
C GLU A 315 18.71 40.64 -6.79
N ASP A 316 17.66 40.99 -6.03
CA ASP A 316 16.79 40.00 -5.38
C ASP A 316 15.66 39.60 -6.34
N LEU A 317 15.85 38.44 -6.98
CA LEU A 317 14.94 37.86 -7.96
C LEU A 317 14.28 36.62 -7.39
N ARG A 318 12.95 36.55 -7.52
CA ARG A 318 12.15 35.41 -7.09
C ARG A 318 11.23 34.94 -8.20
N LEU A 319 11.07 33.62 -8.34
CA LEU A 319 10.01 33.02 -9.13
C LEU A 319 8.81 32.68 -8.24
N VAL A 320 7.63 33.16 -8.62
CA VAL A 320 6.38 32.80 -7.93
C VAL A 320 6.09 31.32 -8.16
N ARG A 321 5.95 30.55 -7.08
CA ARG A 321 5.66 29.11 -7.13
C ARG A 321 4.68 28.76 -6.02
N PRO A 322 3.87 27.68 -6.19
CA PRO A 322 2.96 27.22 -5.15
C PRO A 322 3.69 26.99 -3.81
N GLN A 323 2.96 27.08 -2.70
CA GLN A 323 3.47 26.75 -1.35
C GLN A 323 3.62 25.23 -1.15
N SER A 324 4.29 24.57 -2.09
CA SER A 324 4.56 23.13 -2.06
C SER A 324 5.95 22.84 -2.64
N THR A 325 6.45 21.62 -2.46
CA THR A 325 7.75 21.21 -3.02
C THR A 325 7.66 20.94 -4.52
N GLY A 326 6.46 20.73 -5.07
CA GLY A 326 6.21 20.42 -6.47
C GLY A 326 6.56 18.97 -6.87
N TYR A 327 6.86 18.11 -5.89
CA TYR A 327 7.09 16.68 -6.10
C TYR A 327 6.70 15.88 -4.86
N SER A 328 6.19 14.66 -5.06
CA SER A 328 5.96 13.69 -3.98
C SER A 328 7.16 12.75 -3.86
N ASN A 329 7.52 12.38 -2.62
CA ASN A 329 8.50 11.32 -2.40
C ASN A 329 7.70 10.04 -2.19
N ASN A 330 7.63 9.18 -3.19
CA ASN A 330 6.76 8.03 -3.13
C ASN A 330 7.46 6.85 -2.44
N ILE A 331 7.50 6.87 -1.10
CA ILE A 331 8.16 5.82 -0.32
C ILE A 331 7.22 4.63 -0.19
N TYR A 332 7.73 3.42 -0.39
CA TYR A 332 7.00 2.20 -0.08
C TYR A 332 7.88 1.23 0.72
N HIS A 333 7.22 0.50 1.60
CA HIS A 333 7.78 -0.61 2.34
C HIS A 333 7.21 -1.91 1.77
N ASP A 334 8.05 -2.86 1.37
CA ASP A 334 7.62 -4.13 0.77
C ASP A 334 8.51 -5.27 1.26
N ARG A 335 7.93 -6.18 2.05
CA ARG A 335 8.66 -7.30 2.63
C ARG A 335 7.93 -8.61 2.41
N ASP A 336 8.68 -9.61 1.98
CA ASP A 336 8.20 -10.98 1.82
C ASP A 336 8.84 -11.87 2.89
N LEU A 337 8.01 -12.58 3.65
CA LEU A 337 8.42 -13.65 4.55
C LEU A 337 7.97 -14.99 3.97
N ASP A 338 8.93 -15.75 3.47
CA ASP A 338 8.75 -17.11 3.00
C ASP A 338 9.07 -18.11 4.12
N THR A 339 8.18 -19.07 4.35
CA THR A 339 8.34 -20.18 5.30
C THR A 339 8.08 -21.50 4.57
N ASP A 340 9.09 -22.37 4.50
CA ASP A 340 9.00 -23.74 3.97
C ASP A 340 9.15 -24.73 5.13
N THR A 341 8.08 -25.44 5.43
CA THR A 341 8.03 -26.45 6.48
C THR A 341 7.87 -27.83 5.86
N LYS A 342 8.77 -28.74 6.21
CA LYS A 342 8.68 -30.17 5.92
C LYS A 342 8.43 -30.89 7.23
N GLN A 343 7.39 -31.70 7.28
CA GLN A 343 6.99 -32.41 8.48
C GLN A 343 6.77 -33.88 8.15
N PHE A 344 7.24 -34.74 9.05
CA PHE A 344 7.03 -36.17 9.02
C PHE A 344 6.47 -36.62 10.37
N ASN A 345 5.34 -37.32 10.35
CA ASN A 345 4.66 -37.81 11.54
C ASN A 345 4.49 -39.33 11.48
N ILE A 346 4.60 -39.96 12.64
CA ILE A 346 4.30 -41.36 12.92
C ILE A 346 3.38 -41.34 14.14
N ASP A 347 2.12 -41.72 13.95
CA ASP A 347 1.08 -41.67 14.98
C ASP A 347 0.46 -43.06 15.17
N PHE A 348 0.36 -43.52 16.41
CA PHE A 348 -0.28 -44.78 16.80
C PHE A 348 -1.44 -44.49 17.75
N GLU A 349 -2.52 -45.25 17.58
CA GLU A 349 -3.68 -45.20 18.48
C GLU A 349 -4.00 -46.62 18.97
N LYS A 350 -4.31 -46.76 20.26
CA LYS A 350 -4.70 -48.02 20.89
C LYS A 350 -5.88 -47.79 21.83
N GLU A 351 -6.91 -48.60 21.67
CA GLU A 351 -8.03 -48.72 22.58
C GLU A 351 -7.92 -50.04 23.37
N PHE A 352 -8.16 -49.99 24.67
CA PHE A 352 -8.09 -51.18 25.52
C PHE A 352 -9.03 -51.05 26.72
N LYS A 353 -9.52 -52.19 27.21
CA LYS A 353 -10.39 -52.24 28.39
C LYS A 353 -9.57 -52.62 29.61
N ILE A 354 -9.66 -51.81 30.67
CA ILE A 354 -9.17 -52.18 32.01
C ILE A 354 -10.39 -52.23 32.93
N PHE A 355 -10.67 -53.42 33.48
CA PHE A 355 -11.89 -53.72 34.21
C PHE A 355 -13.16 -53.41 33.38
N SER A 356 -13.99 -52.48 33.83
CA SER A 356 -15.22 -52.04 33.16
C SER A 356 -15.08 -50.70 32.44
N SER A 357 -13.85 -50.19 32.33
CA SER A 357 -13.56 -48.88 31.74
C SER A 357 -12.84 -49.03 30.39
N GLU A 358 -13.27 -48.26 29.40
CA GLU A 358 -12.61 -48.10 28.10
C GLU A 358 -11.51 -47.04 28.20
N HIS A 359 -10.31 -47.39 27.76
CA HIS A 359 -9.14 -46.54 27.77
C HIS A 359 -8.60 -46.36 26.36
N PHE A 360 -7.99 -45.21 26.14
CA PHE A 360 -7.48 -44.82 24.84
C PHE A 360 -6.10 -44.18 24.99
N LEU A 361 -5.14 -44.65 24.19
CA LEU A 361 -3.75 -44.21 24.18
C LEU A 361 -3.36 -43.76 22.77
N LYS A 362 -2.88 -42.52 22.65
CA LYS A 362 -2.20 -42.00 21.46
C LYS A 362 -0.72 -41.80 21.77
N TYR A 363 0.14 -42.29 20.90
CA TYR A 363 1.59 -42.07 21.00
C TYR A 363 2.22 -41.98 19.60
N GLY A 364 3.36 -41.31 19.48
CA GLY A 364 3.95 -41.06 18.16
C GLY A 364 5.24 -40.25 18.20
N ALA A 365 5.76 -39.94 17.02
CA ALA A 365 6.94 -39.12 16.81
C ALA A 365 6.71 -38.15 15.65
N MET A 366 7.24 -36.92 15.79
CA MET A 366 7.16 -35.86 14.80
C MET A 366 8.55 -35.29 14.56
N ILE A 367 8.93 -35.18 13.28
CA ILE A 367 10.14 -34.49 12.85
C ILE A 367 9.71 -33.36 11.93
N GLU A 368 10.10 -32.13 12.29
CA GLU A 368 9.80 -30.93 11.53
C GLU A 368 11.11 -30.21 11.18
N LYS A 369 11.27 -29.82 9.92
CA LYS A 369 12.30 -28.88 9.46
C LYS A 369 11.61 -27.68 8.84
N THR A 370 11.86 -26.50 9.39
CA THR A 370 11.31 -25.24 8.90
C THR A 370 12.43 -24.30 8.50
N GLU A 371 12.41 -23.84 7.25
CA GLU A 371 13.30 -22.81 6.71
C GLU A 371 12.50 -21.51 6.52
N LYS A 372 13.04 -20.40 7.03
CA LYS A 372 12.42 -19.07 6.92
C LYS A 372 13.40 -18.12 6.24
N SER A 373 12.91 -17.36 5.27
CA SER A 373 13.67 -16.29 4.63
C SER A 373 12.82 -15.04 4.52
N MET A 374 13.44 -13.90 4.81
CA MET A 374 12.82 -12.60 4.65
C MET A 374 13.56 -11.84 3.55
N THR A 375 12.82 -11.22 2.64
CA THR A 375 13.35 -10.34 1.61
C THR A 375 12.72 -8.97 1.75
N ASP A 376 13.57 -7.96 1.84
CA ASP A 376 13.20 -6.56 1.94
C ASP A 376 13.39 -5.90 0.56
N MET A 377 12.34 -5.26 0.06
CA MET A 377 12.25 -4.61 -1.24
C MET A 377 11.80 -3.16 -1.09
N ASP A 378 12.01 -2.55 0.06
CA ASP A 378 11.69 -1.15 0.33
C ASP A 378 12.33 -0.22 -0.71
N GLY A 379 11.66 0.87 -1.05
CA GLY A 379 12.16 1.78 -2.07
C GLY A 379 11.37 3.07 -2.26
N PHE A 380 11.67 3.73 -3.40
CA PHE A 380 11.07 4.97 -3.84
C PHE A 380 10.49 4.78 -5.24
N LYS A 381 9.34 5.41 -5.54
CA LYS A 381 8.63 5.33 -6.82
C LYS A 381 8.64 6.64 -7.60
#